data_AF-A0A5N4AL47-F1
#
_entry.id   AF-A0A5N4AL47-F1
#
_cell.length_a   1.000
_cell.length_b   1.000
_cell.length_c   1.000
_cell.angle_alpha   90.00
_cell.angle_beta   90.00
_cell.angle_gamma   90.00
#
_symmetry.space_group_name_H-M   'P 1'
#
loop_
_entity.id
_entity.type
_entity.pdbx_description
1 polymer ?
#
loop_
_entity_poly.entity_id
_entity_poly.type
_entity_poly.pdbx_seq_one_letter_code
_entity_poly.pdbx_strand_id
1 'polypeptide(L)'
;MQLIVASLGAGTHLGLTMVLDANLKTYYCSSSTGVGFKVLLHNPLETPKMADFALLMAPGIEARVIIRPKISDASFTIRGIDIKKRMCYFTNEKDLQFYRTYTELNCKLECQANYTLSLCGCVPFYLPKNRFKKICSKKQEACSNVAKEVMETPNQNGSNCNCLPACFELQYDASVTFGKLANSFKIKEQLIKNENPDYFMDNMAVLHFYFTESQFTRNTKTNTGGLLGLFLGFGALSVVEIIYYLSLRICCTAIRKHKKNKRKTKKNVVENNNDAKLAYPFAR
;
A
#
# COMPACT_ATOMS: atom_id res chain seq x y z
N MET A 1 -8.36 18.00 -18.57
CA MET A 1 -7.61 17.25 -19.59
C MET A 1 -6.95 16.06 -18.90
N GLN A 2 -7.17 14.84 -19.40
CA GLN A 2 -6.51 13.65 -18.87
C GLN A 2 -5.57 13.11 -19.96
N LEU A 3 -4.33 12.82 -19.58
CA LEU A 3 -3.30 12.32 -20.47
C LEU A 3 -2.82 10.96 -19.98
N ILE A 4 -2.71 10.00 -20.90
CA ILE A 4 -2.06 8.70 -20.65
C ILE A 4 -0.80 8.70 -21.50
N VAL A 5 0.35 8.72 -20.85
CA VAL A 5 1.65 8.83 -21.52
C VAL A 5 2.54 7.67 -21.11
N ALA A 6 3.08 6.96 -22.09
CA ALA A 6 4.12 5.96 -21.89
C ALA A 6 5.49 6.65 -21.99
N SER A 7 6.33 6.51 -20.96
CA SER A 7 7.71 7.02 -20.99
C SER A 7 8.63 6.05 -21.73
N LEU A 8 9.57 6.60 -22.49
CA LEU A 8 10.62 5.83 -23.18
C LEU A 8 11.79 5.45 -22.25
N GLY A 9 11.97 6.17 -21.15
CA GLY A 9 13.05 5.94 -20.19
C GLY A 9 13.08 6.95 -19.05
N ALA A 10 14.21 6.99 -18.34
CA ALA A 10 14.44 7.90 -17.22
C ALA A 10 15.08 9.23 -17.67
N GLY A 11 14.76 10.30 -16.96
CA GLY A 11 15.26 11.66 -17.23
C GLY A 11 14.28 12.57 -17.97
N THR A 12 14.51 13.87 -17.85
CA THR A 12 13.60 14.94 -18.34
C THR A 12 13.37 14.89 -19.85
N HIS A 13 14.39 14.54 -20.64
CA HIS A 13 14.32 14.50 -22.11
C HIS A 13 13.52 13.32 -22.68
N LEU A 14 13.28 12.28 -21.87
CA LEU A 14 12.45 11.12 -22.22
C LEU A 14 11.09 11.14 -21.51
N GLY A 15 10.84 12.19 -20.73
CA GLY A 15 9.60 12.44 -20.03
C GLY A 15 8.59 13.22 -20.86
N LEU A 16 7.55 13.71 -20.18
CA LEU A 16 6.54 14.59 -20.75
C LEU A 16 6.86 16.03 -20.40
N THR A 17 6.98 16.90 -21.41
CA THR A 17 7.08 18.34 -21.21
C THR A 17 5.80 19.01 -21.70
N MET A 18 5.19 19.82 -20.85
CA MET A 18 3.97 20.57 -21.15
C MET A 18 4.22 22.06 -20.94
N VAL A 19 3.77 22.87 -21.89
CA VAL A 19 3.69 24.32 -21.73
C VAL A 19 2.22 24.67 -21.65
N LEU A 20 1.81 25.29 -20.54
CA LEU A 20 0.42 25.60 -20.25
C LEU A 20 0.24 27.11 -20.18
N ASP A 21 -0.79 27.64 -20.83
CA ASP A 21 -1.17 29.05 -20.78
C ASP A 21 -2.40 29.22 -19.87
N ALA A 22 -2.26 29.99 -18.80
CA ALA A 22 -3.35 30.24 -17.85
C ALA A 22 -4.31 31.33 -18.35
N ASN A 23 -3.87 32.16 -19.31
CA ASN A 23 -4.56 33.34 -19.81
C ASN A 23 -5.30 34.10 -18.70
N LEU A 24 -4.52 34.68 -17.78
CA LEU A 24 -4.98 35.31 -16.54
C LEU A 24 -6.04 36.40 -16.79
N LYS A 25 -6.01 37.06 -17.94
CA LYS A 25 -6.99 38.08 -18.35
C LYS A 25 -8.40 37.53 -18.49
N THR A 26 -8.55 36.24 -18.80
CA THR A 26 -9.84 35.57 -18.95
C THR A 26 -10.28 34.82 -17.69
N TYR A 27 -9.51 34.89 -16.62
CA TYR A 27 -9.78 34.18 -15.38
C TYR A 27 -11.02 34.79 -14.68
N TYR A 28 -12.13 34.06 -14.67
CA TYR A 28 -13.40 34.50 -14.09
C TYR A 28 -14.04 33.36 -13.27
N CYS A 29 -14.69 33.69 -12.16
CA CYS A 29 -15.40 32.73 -11.29
C CYS A 29 -14.57 31.48 -10.89
N SER A 30 -13.45 31.70 -10.21
CA SER A 30 -12.59 30.62 -9.72
C SER A 30 -13.24 29.77 -8.64
N SER A 31 -13.08 28.45 -8.73
CA SER A 31 -13.45 27.49 -7.68
C SER A 31 -12.37 27.33 -6.59
N SER A 32 -11.19 27.93 -6.78
CA SER A 32 -10.09 27.97 -5.81
C SER A 32 -9.62 29.39 -5.55
N THR A 33 -9.02 29.61 -4.38
CA THR A 33 -8.42 30.90 -4.01
C THR A 33 -7.12 31.19 -4.77
N GLY A 34 -6.38 30.15 -5.17
CA GLY A 34 -5.15 30.28 -5.95
C GLY A 34 -5.38 30.21 -7.46
N VAL A 35 -4.55 30.94 -8.19
CA VAL A 35 -4.48 30.93 -9.66
C VAL A 35 -3.38 29.96 -10.12
N GLY A 36 -3.64 29.24 -11.20
CA GLY A 36 -2.69 28.31 -11.81
C GLY A 36 -3.35 27.03 -12.28
N PHE A 37 -2.57 25.97 -12.37
CA PHE A 37 -2.97 24.68 -12.93
C PHE A 37 -3.04 23.61 -11.85
N LYS A 38 -4.15 22.87 -11.81
CA LYS A 38 -4.28 21.68 -10.96
C LYS A 38 -3.78 20.45 -11.70
N VAL A 39 -2.82 19.76 -11.12
CA VAL A 39 -2.17 18.58 -11.69
C VAL A 39 -2.29 17.42 -10.71
N LEU A 40 -2.75 16.27 -11.18
CA LEU A 40 -2.85 15.05 -10.37
C LEU A 40 -2.29 13.88 -11.17
N LEU A 41 -1.37 13.14 -10.55
CA LEU A 41 -0.91 11.84 -11.03
C LEU A 41 -1.79 10.78 -10.38
N HIS A 42 -2.40 9.90 -11.18
CA HIS A 42 -3.28 8.86 -10.68
C HIS A 42 -3.27 7.63 -11.59
N ASN A 43 -3.77 6.51 -11.07
CA ASN A 43 -3.93 5.28 -11.83
C ASN A 43 -4.96 5.48 -12.97
N PRO A 44 -4.66 5.10 -14.22
CA PRO A 44 -5.60 5.26 -15.34
C PRO A 44 -6.90 4.46 -15.20
N LEU A 45 -6.96 3.46 -14.32
CA LEU A 45 -8.17 2.68 -14.02
C LEU A 45 -9.07 3.35 -12.97
N GLU A 46 -8.61 4.45 -12.38
CA GLU A 46 -9.32 5.17 -11.33
C GLU A 46 -9.82 6.52 -11.81
N THR A 47 -10.97 6.93 -11.28
CA THR A 47 -11.50 8.27 -11.54
C THR A 47 -10.81 9.31 -10.65
N PRO A 48 -10.19 10.35 -11.21
CA PRO A 48 -9.41 11.31 -10.43
C PRO A 48 -10.31 12.26 -9.61
N LYS A 49 -10.02 12.38 -8.30
CA LYS A 49 -10.57 13.43 -7.44
C LYS A 49 -9.67 14.69 -7.47
N MET A 50 -9.73 15.44 -8.57
CA MET A 50 -8.92 16.66 -8.79
C MET A 50 -9.16 17.76 -7.76
N ALA A 51 -10.36 17.85 -7.19
CA ALA A 51 -10.69 18.90 -6.22
C ALA A 51 -9.94 18.75 -4.89
N ASP A 52 -9.67 17.51 -4.48
CA ASP A 52 -9.17 17.18 -3.15
C ASP A 52 -7.66 16.86 -3.16
N PHE A 53 -7.13 16.24 -4.22
CA PHE A 53 -5.76 15.69 -4.24
C PHE A 53 -4.80 16.33 -5.25
N ALA A 54 -5.24 17.30 -6.04
CA ALA A 54 -4.38 17.89 -7.07
C ALA A 54 -3.34 18.85 -6.50
N LEU A 55 -2.14 18.83 -7.09
CA LEU A 55 -1.07 19.80 -6.88
C LEU A 55 -1.41 21.07 -7.65
N LEU A 56 -1.25 22.24 -7.01
CA LEU A 56 -1.43 23.54 -7.66
C LEU A 56 -0.07 24.06 -8.16
N MET A 57 0.03 24.28 -9.46
CA MET A 57 1.20 24.86 -10.12
C MET A 57 0.91 26.31 -10.51
N ALA A 58 1.69 27.24 -9.98
CA ALA A 58 1.57 28.66 -10.35
C ALA A 58 1.95 28.88 -11.82
N PRO A 59 1.45 29.93 -12.47
CA PRO A 59 2.06 30.43 -13.70
C PRO A 59 3.40 31.15 -13.39
N GLY A 60 4.21 31.38 -14.42
CA GLY A 60 5.50 32.04 -14.34
C GLY A 60 6.67 31.18 -13.84
N ILE A 61 6.46 29.87 -13.73
CA ILE A 61 7.47 28.92 -13.25
C ILE A 61 7.77 27.81 -14.26
N GLU A 62 8.99 27.30 -14.20
CA GLU A 62 9.36 25.98 -14.69
C GLU A 62 9.31 25.02 -13.49
N ALA A 63 8.43 24.02 -13.53
CA ALA A 63 8.33 22.98 -12.53
C ALA A 63 8.81 21.64 -13.09
N ARG A 64 9.58 20.92 -12.27
CA ARG A 64 10.07 19.57 -12.51
C ARG A 64 9.38 18.63 -11.54
N VAL A 65 8.57 17.74 -12.08
CA VAL A 65 7.78 16.76 -11.35
C VAL A 65 8.44 15.39 -11.52
N ILE A 66 9.11 14.95 -10.46
CA ILE A 66 9.69 13.62 -10.38
C ILE A 66 8.59 12.64 -10.00
N ILE A 67 8.36 11.64 -10.86
CA ILE A 67 7.35 10.60 -10.64
C ILE A 67 8.02 9.37 -10.02
N ARG A 68 7.45 8.88 -8.93
CA ARG A 68 7.86 7.62 -8.27
C ARG A 68 6.65 6.69 -8.16
N PRO A 69 6.53 5.68 -9.03
CA PRO A 69 5.44 4.72 -8.94
C PRO A 69 5.65 3.80 -7.74
N LYS A 70 4.58 3.60 -6.98
CA LYS A 70 4.49 2.63 -5.90
C LYS A 70 3.56 1.52 -6.34
N ILE A 71 4.12 0.33 -6.52
CA ILE A 71 3.37 -0.87 -6.90
C ILE A 71 3.27 -1.73 -5.66
N SER A 72 2.06 -1.94 -5.16
CA SER A 72 1.76 -2.91 -4.11
C SER A 72 0.98 -4.07 -4.73
N ASP A 73 1.45 -5.29 -4.51
CA ASP A 73 0.82 -6.46 -5.09
C ASP A 73 0.78 -7.61 -4.10
N ALA A 74 -0.38 -8.24 -3.93
CA ALA A 74 -0.50 -9.41 -3.10
C ALA A 74 -0.31 -10.67 -3.94
N SER A 75 0.43 -11.64 -3.39
CA SER A 75 0.66 -12.93 -4.05
C SER A 75 -0.66 -13.61 -4.41
N PHE A 76 -0.77 -14.17 -5.60
CA PHE A 76 -1.96 -14.92 -6.01
C PHE A 76 -2.27 -16.10 -5.08
N THR A 77 -1.27 -16.62 -4.34
CA THR A 77 -1.45 -17.69 -3.35
C THR A 77 -2.41 -17.34 -2.22
N ILE A 78 -2.62 -16.05 -1.90
CA ILE A 78 -3.57 -15.64 -0.86
C ILE A 78 -5.02 -15.57 -1.36
N ARG A 79 -5.28 -15.82 -2.66
CA ARG A 79 -6.64 -15.76 -3.23
C ARG A 79 -7.59 -16.78 -2.62
N GLY A 80 -7.09 -17.95 -2.20
CA GLY A 80 -7.88 -18.96 -1.50
C GLY A 80 -8.23 -18.59 -0.04
N ILE A 81 -7.68 -17.50 0.49
CA ILE A 81 -7.96 -17.03 1.85
C ILE A 81 -9.22 -16.15 1.82
N ASP A 82 -10.11 -16.38 2.78
CA ASP A 82 -11.32 -15.57 2.96
C ASP A 82 -11.02 -14.07 3.01
N ILE A 83 -11.84 -13.28 2.32
CA ILE A 83 -11.69 -11.83 2.15
C ILE A 83 -11.53 -11.12 3.51
N LYS A 84 -12.27 -11.56 4.54
CA LYS A 84 -12.22 -10.95 5.88
C LYS A 84 -10.88 -11.18 6.59
N LYS A 85 -10.15 -12.23 6.23
CA LYS A 85 -8.83 -12.53 6.80
C LYS A 85 -7.71 -11.81 6.06
N ARG A 86 -7.79 -11.71 4.73
CA ARG A 86 -6.77 -11.04 3.91
C ARG A 86 -6.96 -9.54 3.75
N MET A 87 -8.16 -9.01 4.04
CA MET A 87 -8.48 -7.58 4.08
C MET A 87 -8.21 -6.82 2.76
N CYS A 88 -8.29 -7.50 1.60
CA CYS A 88 -8.21 -6.87 0.28
C CYS A 88 -9.08 -7.61 -0.74
N TYR A 89 -9.46 -6.94 -1.83
CA TYR A 89 -10.16 -7.56 -2.98
C TYR A 89 -9.24 -7.71 -4.20
N PHE A 90 -9.29 -8.85 -4.87
CA PHE A 90 -8.80 -8.97 -6.25
C PHE A 90 -9.81 -8.33 -7.21
N THR A 91 -9.33 -7.97 -8.40
CA THR A 91 -10.09 -7.19 -9.39
C THR A 91 -11.46 -7.75 -9.75
N ASN A 92 -11.64 -9.07 -9.68
CA ASN A 92 -12.84 -9.78 -10.14
C ASN A 92 -13.66 -10.39 -9.00
N GLU A 93 -13.45 -9.96 -7.76
CA GLU A 93 -14.15 -10.52 -6.59
C GLU A 93 -15.29 -9.64 -6.09
N LYS A 94 -15.28 -8.37 -6.47
CA LYS A 94 -16.32 -7.41 -6.14
C LYS A 94 -16.66 -6.61 -7.39
N ASP A 95 -17.86 -6.85 -7.91
CA ASP A 95 -18.37 -6.12 -9.05
C ASP A 95 -18.82 -4.72 -8.64
N LEU A 96 -18.49 -3.76 -9.49
CA LEU A 96 -18.91 -2.36 -9.39
C LEU A 96 -19.91 -2.07 -10.51
N GLN A 97 -20.88 -1.19 -10.26
CA GLN A 97 -21.96 -0.94 -11.22
C GLN A 97 -21.50 -0.10 -12.43
N PHE A 98 -20.59 0.84 -12.19
CA PHE A 98 -20.15 1.86 -13.16
C PHE A 98 -18.70 1.66 -13.60
N TYR A 99 -17.91 0.88 -12.86
CA TYR A 99 -16.51 0.62 -13.15
C TYR A 99 -16.26 -0.85 -13.47
N ARG A 100 -15.43 -1.12 -14.49
CA ARG A 100 -15.09 -2.50 -14.90
C ARG A 100 -14.09 -3.18 -13.98
N THR A 101 -13.26 -2.40 -13.29
CA THR A 101 -12.17 -2.91 -12.44
C THR A 101 -12.36 -2.37 -11.03
N TYR A 102 -12.34 -3.27 -10.06
CA TYR A 102 -12.38 -2.90 -8.66
C TYR A 102 -11.12 -2.12 -8.28
N THR A 103 -11.33 -0.91 -7.76
CA THR A 103 -10.36 -0.22 -6.93
C THR A 103 -11.07 0.35 -5.71
N GLU A 104 -10.31 0.63 -4.65
CA GLU A 104 -10.88 1.20 -3.43
C GLU A 104 -11.55 2.55 -3.71
N LEU A 105 -10.90 3.40 -4.51
CA LEU A 105 -11.44 4.72 -4.86
C LEU A 105 -12.73 4.61 -5.68
N ASN A 106 -12.76 3.76 -6.69
CA ASN A 106 -13.95 3.53 -7.50
C ASN A 106 -15.13 3.02 -6.65
N CYS A 107 -14.87 2.09 -5.73
CA CYS A 107 -15.86 1.60 -4.76
C CYS A 107 -16.40 2.72 -3.87
N LYS A 108 -15.52 3.56 -3.32
CA LYS A 108 -15.92 4.70 -2.49
C LYS A 108 -16.75 5.73 -3.27
N LEU A 109 -16.43 5.98 -4.53
CA LEU A 109 -17.20 6.89 -5.39
C LEU A 109 -18.62 6.36 -5.67
N GLU A 110 -18.79 5.08 -5.94
CA GLU A 110 -20.13 4.48 -6.08
C GLU A 110 -20.90 4.51 -4.77
N CYS A 111 -20.24 4.22 -3.66
CA CYS A 111 -20.87 4.25 -2.36
C CYS A 111 -21.33 5.68 -2.01
N GLN A 112 -20.48 6.68 -2.27
CA GLN A 112 -20.83 8.10 -2.11
C GLN A 112 -22.01 8.48 -3.01
N ALA A 113 -22.03 8.05 -4.27
CA ALA A 113 -23.13 8.33 -5.19
C ALA A 113 -24.47 7.76 -4.70
N ASN A 114 -24.44 6.50 -4.23
CA ASN A 114 -25.62 5.83 -3.69
C ASN A 114 -26.09 6.48 -2.38
N TYR A 115 -25.16 6.84 -1.50
CA TYR A 115 -25.46 7.52 -0.25
C TYR A 115 -26.10 8.89 -0.49
N THR A 116 -25.50 9.73 -1.34
CA THR A 116 -26.07 11.04 -1.68
C THR A 116 -27.43 10.91 -2.36
N LEU A 117 -27.62 9.90 -3.21
CA LEU A 117 -28.94 9.62 -3.81
C LEU A 117 -29.99 9.27 -2.74
N SER A 118 -29.63 8.45 -1.75
CA SER A 118 -30.56 8.05 -0.69
C SER A 118 -30.92 9.20 0.26
N LEU A 119 -29.95 10.07 0.57
CA LEU A 119 -30.12 11.18 1.50
C LEU A 119 -30.78 12.40 0.84
N CYS A 120 -30.34 12.77 -0.36
CA CYS A 120 -30.71 14.03 -1.03
C CYS A 120 -31.60 13.84 -2.27
N GLY A 121 -31.84 12.60 -2.71
CA GLY A 121 -32.65 12.31 -3.90
C GLY A 121 -31.99 12.70 -5.23
N CYS A 122 -30.69 13.00 -5.23
CA CYS A 122 -29.93 13.42 -6.42
C CYS A 122 -28.49 12.90 -6.35
N VAL A 123 -27.80 12.88 -7.50
CA VAL A 123 -26.37 12.55 -7.56
C VAL A 123 -25.59 13.74 -8.13
N PRO A 124 -24.50 14.18 -7.48
CA PRO A 124 -23.61 15.21 -8.00
C PRO A 124 -23.14 14.92 -9.43
N PHE A 125 -22.88 15.98 -10.20
CA PHE A 125 -22.54 15.82 -11.62
C PHE A 125 -21.23 15.02 -11.81
N TYR A 126 -20.27 15.15 -10.90
CA TYR A 126 -18.95 14.52 -10.94
C TYR A 126 -18.92 13.06 -10.44
N LEU A 127 -20.01 12.57 -9.84
CA LEU A 127 -20.11 11.18 -9.36
C LEU A 127 -20.72 10.25 -10.42
N PRO A 128 -20.36 8.95 -10.39
CA PRO A 128 -20.89 7.95 -11.31
C PRO A 128 -22.41 7.78 -11.11
N LYS A 129 -23.16 7.75 -12.21
CA LYS A 129 -24.63 7.58 -12.21
C LYS A 129 -25.15 7.09 -13.55
N ASN A 130 -26.33 6.47 -13.50
CA ASN A 130 -27.11 6.16 -14.69
C ASN A 130 -27.81 7.40 -15.24
N ARG A 131 -28.13 7.39 -16.55
CA ARG A 131 -28.83 8.48 -17.24
C ARG A 131 -30.20 8.84 -16.65
N PHE A 132 -30.86 7.88 -15.98
CA PHE A 132 -32.17 8.07 -15.34
C PHE A 132 -32.10 8.74 -13.97
N LYS A 133 -30.92 8.89 -13.36
CA LYS A 133 -30.76 9.50 -12.04
C LYS A 133 -30.62 11.02 -12.18
N LYS A 134 -31.32 11.78 -11.35
CA LYS A 134 -31.31 13.25 -11.36
C LYS A 134 -29.96 13.80 -10.90
N ILE A 135 -29.46 14.80 -11.62
CA ILE A 135 -28.28 15.58 -11.19
C ILE A 135 -28.70 16.54 -10.09
N CYS A 136 -27.87 16.66 -9.04
CA CYS A 136 -28.12 17.64 -7.98
C CYS A 136 -28.13 19.07 -8.53
N SER A 137 -29.20 19.80 -8.23
CA SER A 137 -29.31 21.22 -8.54
C SER A 137 -28.58 22.07 -7.49
N LYS A 138 -28.35 23.35 -7.78
CA LYS A 138 -27.72 24.29 -6.83
C LYS A 138 -28.48 24.37 -5.49
N LYS A 139 -29.81 24.21 -5.49
CA LYS A 139 -30.62 24.18 -4.25
C LYS A 139 -30.27 23.00 -3.34
N GLN A 140 -29.78 21.90 -3.89
CA GLN A 140 -29.42 20.67 -3.18
C GLN A 140 -27.93 20.60 -2.84
N GLU A 141 -27.16 21.64 -3.14
CA GLU A 141 -25.72 21.71 -2.90
C GLU A 141 -25.37 21.52 -1.42
N ALA A 142 -26.10 22.19 -0.52
CA ALA A 142 -25.91 22.04 0.93
C ALA A 142 -26.08 20.58 1.39
N CYS A 143 -27.13 19.89 0.92
CA CYS A 143 -27.35 18.48 1.25
C CYS A 143 -26.24 17.59 0.68
N SER A 144 -25.85 17.81 -0.57
CA SER A 144 -24.78 17.05 -1.20
C SER A 144 -23.44 17.22 -0.49
N ASN A 145 -23.15 18.41 0.04
CA ASN A 145 -21.91 18.67 0.77
C ASN A 145 -21.90 17.95 2.11
N VAL A 146 -23.02 17.97 2.85
CA VAL A 146 -23.18 17.16 4.07
C VAL A 146 -23.02 15.67 3.76
N ALA A 147 -23.62 15.18 2.67
CA ALA A 147 -23.48 13.80 2.26
C ALA A 147 -22.01 13.43 1.94
N LYS A 148 -21.26 14.34 1.29
CA LYS A 148 -19.82 14.16 1.03
C LYS A 148 -19.03 14.07 2.34
N GLU A 149 -19.25 15.00 3.26
CA GLU A 149 -18.54 15.08 4.54
C GLU A 149 -18.73 13.84 5.41
N VAL A 150 -19.97 13.35 5.49
CA VAL A 150 -20.30 12.12 6.23
C VAL A 150 -19.60 10.90 5.64
N MET A 151 -19.44 10.85 4.31
CA MET A 151 -18.75 9.74 3.62
C MET A 151 -17.22 9.79 3.72
N GLU A 152 -16.65 10.98 3.95
CA GLU A 152 -15.21 11.18 4.07
C GLU A 152 -14.71 11.10 5.52
N THR A 153 -15.63 11.15 6.50
CA THR A 153 -15.29 11.05 7.93
C THR A 153 -15.33 9.60 8.44
N PRO A 154 -14.22 9.05 8.99
CA PRO A 154 -14.13 7.62 9.36
C PRO A 154 -15.06 7.15 10.50
N ASN A 155 -15.56 8.08 11.33
CA ASN A 155 -16.23 7.78 12.60
C ASN A 155 -17.71 8.15 12.63
N GLN A 156 -18.22 8.79 11.57
CA GLN A 156 -19.65 9.01 11.45
C GLN A 156 -20.23 7.74 10.83
N ASN A 157 -21.45 7.35 11.21
CA ASN A 157 -22.21 6.21 10.67
C ASN A 157 -22.58 6.40 9.18
N GLY A 158 -21.68 6.99 8.39
CA GLY A 158 -21.77 7.30 6.98
C GLY A 158 -21.64 6.07 6.12
N SER A 159 -22.64 5.20 6.23
CA SER A 159 -22.88 3.99 5.45
C SER A 159 -21.83 2.88 5.58
N ASN A 160 -22.35 1.65 5.66
CA ASN A 160 -21.60 0.40 5.76
C ASN A 160 -20.93 0.04 4.41
N CYS A 161 -20.05 0.91 3.90
CA CYS A 161 -19.33 0.69 2.65
C CYS A 161 -18.21 -0.32 2.88
N ASN A 162 -18.43 -1.57 2.49
CA ASN A 162 -17.40 -2.62 2.53
C ASN A 162 -16.35 -2.45 1.41
N CYS A 163 -15.72 -1.28 1.29
CA CYS A 163 -14.67 -0.96 0.34
C CYS A 163 -13.30 -1.23 0.98
N LEU A 164 -12.80 -2.46 0.83
CA LEU A 164 -11.44 -2.84 1.24
C LEU A 164 -10.43 -2.39 0.17
N PRO A 165 -9.15 -2.22 0.51
CA PRO A 165 -8.12 -1.94 -0.48
C PRO A 165 -8.03 -3.05 -1.54
N ALA A 166 -7.57 -2.70 -2.73
CA ALA A 166 -7.30 -3.70 -3.77
C ALA A 166 -6.04 -4.50 -3.41
N CYS A 167 -6.01 -5.79 -3.76
CA CYS A 167 -4.82 -6.62 -3.55
C CYS A 167 -3.67 -6.23 -4.50
N PHE A 168 -4.00 -5.66 -5.66
CA PHE A 168 -3.06 -4.98 -6.54
C PHE A 168 -3.39 -3.48 -6.55
N GLU A 169 -2.38 -2.66 -6.27
CA GLU A 169 -2.52 -1.21 -6.16
C GLU A 169 -1.34 -0.52 -6.83
N LEU A 170 -1.64 0.49 -7.63
CA LEU A 170 -0.67 1.33 -8.34
C LEU A 170 -0.92 2.78 -7.95
N GLN A 171 0.03 3.37 -7.25
CA GLN A 171 0.02 4.77 -6.86
C GLN A 171 1.22 5.50 -7.45
N TYR A 172 1.12 6.82 -7.58
CA TYR A 172 2.22 7.66 -8.04
C TYR A 172 2.51 8.73 -7.00
N ASP A 173 3.69 8.69 -6.42
CA ASP A 173 4.20 9.81 -5.64
C ASP A 173 4.84 10.83 -6.58
N ALA A 174 4.66 12.10 -6.25
CA ALA A 174 5.29 13.22 -6.93
C ALA A 174 6.24 13.95 -5.99
N SER A 175 7.43 14.29 -6.48
CA SER A 175 8.29 15.30 -5.85
C SER A 175 8.44 16.46 -6.81
N VAL A 176 8.03 17.65 -6.38
CA VAL A 176 8.01 18.84 -7.23
C VAL A 176 9.15 19.77 -6.82
N THR A 177 9.95 20.18 -7.79
CA THR A 177 10.86 21.30 -7.68
C THR A 177 10.47 22.35 -8.70
N PHE A 178 10.66 23.63 -8.38
CA PHE A 178 10.27 24.73 -9.25
C PHE A 178 11.28 25.86 -9.23
N GLY A 179 11.35 26.60 -10.33
CA GLY A 179 12.13 27.81 -10.47
C GLY A 179 11.36 28.84 -11.28
N LYS A 180 11.69 30.13 -11.11
CA LYS A 180 11.10 31.19 -11.93
C LYS A 180 11.54 31.02 -13.38
N LEU A 181 10.63 31.25 -14.33
CA LEU A 181 11.00 31.28 -15.74
C LEU A 181 12.05 32.37 -16.00
N ALA A 182 13.09 32.01 -16.75
CA ALA A 182 14.16 32.93 -17.11
C ALA A 182 13.78 33.73 -18.36
N ASN A 183 14.06 35.03 -18.35
CA ASN A 183 13.83 35.92 -19.49
C ASN A 183 14.62 35.52 -20.75
N SER A 184 15.67 34.72 -20.62
CA SER A 184 16.51 34.22 -21.72
C SER A 184 15.96 32.96 -22.41
N PHE A 185 14.83 32.42 -21.95
CA PHE A 185 14.25 31.21 -22.51
C PHE A 185 13.68 31.47 -23.91
N LYS A 186 14.45 31.12 -24.95
CA LYS A 186 14.01 31.18 -26.35
C LYS A 186 13.00 30.06 -26.61
N ILE A 187 11.73 30.34 -26.37
CA ILE A 187 10.64 29.44 -26.77
C ILE A 187 10.58 29.45 -28.30
N LYS A 188 10.38 28.29 -28.93
CA LYS A 188 10.13 28.23 -30.37
C LYS A 188 8.98 29.19 -30.71
N GLU A 189 9.19 30.11 -31.65
CA GLU A 189 8.22 31.13 -32.06
C GLU A 189 6.84 30.55 -32.41
N GLN A 190 6.77 29.29 -32.83
CA GLN A 190 5.52 28.57 -33.10
C GLN A 190 4.59 28.40 -31.88
N LEU A 191 5.11 28.49 -30.65
CA LEU A 191 4.35 28.39 -29.41
C LEU A 191 3.94 29.77 -28.85
N ILE A 192 4.61 30.83 -29.28
CA ILE A 192 4.28 32.21 -28.92
C ILE A 192 3.36 32.73 -30.03
N LYS A 193 2.05 32.81 -29.77
CA LYS A 193 1.10 33.41 -30.71
C LYS A 193 1.26 34.93 -30.81
N ASN A 194 2.43 35.43 -31.23
CA ASN A 194 2.77 36.85 -31.35
C ASN A 194 2.53 37.68 -30.05
N GLU A 195 2.51 37.04 -28.88
CA GLU A 195 2.29 37.71 -27.59
C GLU A 195 3.61 38.23 -26.99
N ASN A 196 3.53 39.26 -26.17
CA ASN A 196 4.70 39.88 -25.53
C ASN A 196 5.46 38.87 -24.63
N PRO A 197 6.80 39.01 -24.51
CA PRO A 197 7.59 38.17 -23.61
C PRO A 197 7.14 38.27 -22.15
N ASP A 198 6.64 39.44 -21.72
CA ASP A 198 6.09 39.64 -20.37
C ASP A 198 4.81 38.82 -20.15
N TYR A 199 3.95 38.70 -21.17
CA TYR A 199 2.75 37.86 -21.10
C TYR A 199 3.15 36.40 -20.82
N PHE A 200 4.19 35.91 -21.49
CA PHE A 200 4.67 34.56 -21.28
C PHE A 200 5.12 34.34 -19.82
N MET A 201 5.89 35.28 -19.27
CA MET A 201 6.42 35.15 -17.90
C MET A 201 5.33 35.21 -16.83
N ASP A 202 4.20 35.86 -17.09
CA ASP A 202 3.12 35.96 -16.11
C ASP A 202 2.04 34.89 -16.27
N ASN A 203 1.83 34.35 -17.48
CA ASN A 203 0.70 33.48 -17.79
C ASN A 203 1.09 32.01 -18.01
N MET A 204 2.34 31.73 -18.36
CA MET A 204 2.74 30.40 -18.79
C MET A 204 3.38 29.60 -17.67
N ALA A 205 3.13 28.29 -17.62
CA ALA A 205 3.85 27.35 -16.78
C ALA A 205 4.46 26.25 -17.64
N VAL A 206 5.73 25.95 -17.40
CA VAL A 206 6.43 24.83 -18.06
C VAL A 206 6.55 23.69 -17.06
N LEU A 207 5.95 22.55 -17.37
CA LEU A 207 5.93 21.37 -16.49
C LEU A 207 6.68 20.21 -17.15
N HIS A 208 7.69 19.68 -16.46
CA HIS A 208 8.44 18.51 -16.89
C HIS A 208 8.14 17.33 -15.96
N PHE A 209 7.50 16.29 -16.50
CA PHE A 209 7.19 15.05 -15.80
C PHE A 209 8.14 13.95 -16.23
N TYR A 210 8.86 13.33 -15.30
CA TYR A 210 9.83 12.29 -15.64
C TYR A 210 10.08 11.33 -14.49
N PHE A 211 10.59 10.15 -14.83
CA PHE A 211 11.08 9.16 -13.88
C PHE A 211 12.58 9.36 -13.66
N THR A 212 13.04 9.19 -12.41
CA THR A 212 14.47 9.18 -12.10
C THR A 212 15.14 7.85 -12.43
N GLU A 213 14.36 6.77 -12.41
CA GLU A 213 14.82 5.40 -12.60
C GLU A 213 13.95 4.72 -13.66
N SER A 214 14.53 3.78 -14.39
CA SER A 214 13.82 2.98 -15.40
C SER A 214 13.21 1.70 -14.84
N GLN A 215 13.60 1.31 -13.63
CA GLN A 215 13.12 0.12 -12.94
C GLN A 215 12.47 0.54 -11.62
N PHE A 216 11.36 -0.12 -11.26
CA PHE A 216 10.59 0.22 -10.07
C PHE A 216 10.41 -1.00 -9.17
N THR A 217 10.57 -0.79 -7.86
CA THR A 217 10.40 -1.85 -6.87
C THR A 217 8.91 -2.19 -6.70
N ARG A 218 8.59 -3.48 -6.83
CA ARG A 218 7.26 -4.05 -6.52
C ARG A 218 7.24 -4.52 -5.08
N ASN A 219 6.38 -3.92 -4.27
CA ASN A 219 6.18 -4.33 -2.89
C ASN A 219 5.18 -5.48 -2.82
N THR A 220 5.68 -6.70 -2.63
CA THR A 220 4.84 -7.88 -2.51
C THR A 220 4.29 -8.05 -1.10
N LYS A 221 2.96 -7.95 -0.94
CA LYS A 221 2.26 -8.29 0.30
C LYS A 221 2.13 -9.81 0.38
N THR A 222 3.07 -10.44 1.08
CA THR A 222 3.02 -11.88 1.37
C THR A 222 2.48 -12.11 2.77
N ASN A 223 1.65 -13.14 2.95
CA ASN A 223 1.38 -13.64 4.29
C ASN A 223 2.72 -14.03 4.94
N THR A 224 2.96 -13.57 6.16
CA THR A 224 4.21 -13.68 6.94
C THR A 224 4.67 -15.11 7.25
N GLY A 225 4.11 -16.13 6.58
CA GLY A 225 4.40 -17.54 6.77
C GLY A 225 5.87 -17.92 6.55
N GLY A 226 6.61 -17.20 5.69
CA GLY A 226 8.04 -17.45 5.50
C GLY A 226 8.89 -17.09 6.72
N LEU A 227 8.64 -15.91 7.31
CA LEU A 227 9.30 -15.47 8.54
C LEU A 227 8.88 -16.33 9.73
N LEU A 228 7.59 -16.65 9.85
CA LEU A 228 7.08 -17.55 10.88
C LEU A 228 7.68 -18.96 10.76
N GLY A 229 7.83 -19.47 9.53
CA GLY A 229 8.48 -20.75 9.27
C GLY A 229 9.96 -20.77 9.65
N LEU A 230 10.68 -19.66 9.43
CA LEU A 230 12.07 -19.53 9.85
C LEU A 230 12.21 -19.57 11.38
N PHE A 231 11.39 -18.80 12.10
CA PHE A 231 11.42 -18.78 13.57
C PHE A 231 10.98 -20.11 14.18
N LEU A 232 9.98 -20.77 13.61
CA LEU A 232 9.58 -22.12 14.01
C LEU A 232 10.68 -23.16 13.73
N GLY A 233 11.43 -23.01 12.65
CA GLY A 233 12.57 -23.87 12.30
C GLY A 233 13.70 -23.82 13.33
N PHE A 234 14.10 -22.60 13.76
CA PHE A 234 15.07 -22.44 14.86
C PHE A 234 14.57 -23.06 16.17
N GLY A 235 13.29 -22.87 16.49
CA GLY A 235 12.66 -23.48 17.67
C GLY A 235 12.69 -25.01 17.64
N ALA A 236 12.34 -25.62 16.52
CA ALA A 236 12.29 -27.09 16.38
C ALA A 236 13.68 -27.73 16.54
N LEU A 237 14.72 -27.15 15.94
CA LEU A 237 16.10 -27.64 16.10
C LEU A 237 16.56 -27.55 17.56
N SER A 238 16.21 -26.46 18.24
CA SER A 238 16.55 -26.26 19.66
C SER A 238 15.87 -27.29 20.56
N VAL A 239 14.61 -27.66 20.28
CA VAL A 239 13.88 -28.70 21.03
C VAL A 239 14.50 -30.09 20.82
N VAL A 240 14.90 -30.42 19.59
CA VAL A 240 15.58 -31.70 19.29
C VAL A 240 16.90 -31.82 20.06
N GLU A 241 17.67 -30.73 20.15
CA GLU A 241 18.93 -30.69 20.91
C GLU A 241 18.71 -30.89 22.42
N ILE A 242 17.66 -30.28 22.99
CA ILE A 242 17.29 -30.49 24.40
C ILE A 242 16.92 -31.95 24.66
N ILE A 243 16.11 -32.57 23.79
CA ILE A 243 15.74 -33.99 23.92
C ILE A 243 16.98 -34.89 23.82
N TYR A 244 17.87 -34.60 22.86
CA TYR A 244 19.13 -35.33 22.72
C TYR A 244 19.98 -35.24 24.00
N TYR A 245 20.15 -34.05 24.56
CA TYR A 245 20.93 -33.86 25.80
C TYR A 245 20.30 -34.55 27.01
N LEU A 246 18.97 -34.49 27.16
CA LEU A 246 18.23 -35.17 28.23
C LEU A 246 18.35 -36.69 28.12
N SER A 247 18.21 -37.26 26.91
CA SER A 247 18.32 -38.70 26.68
C SER A 247 19.72 -39.23 27.03
N LEU A 248 20.78 -38.49 26.66
CA LEU A 248 22.15 -38.82 27.01
C LEU A 248 22.38 -38.76 28.53
N ARG A 249 21.83 -37.73 29.21
CA ARG A 249 21.97 -37.56 30.66
C ARG A 249 21.27 -38.68 31.43
N ILE A 250 20.06 -39.08 31.01
CA ILE A 250 19.30 -40.16 31.64
C ILE A 250 20.02 -41.50 31.41
N CYS A 251 20.48 -41.78 30.19
CA CYS A 251 21.20 -43.02 29.88
C CYS A 251 22.52 -43.13 30.65
N CYS A 252 23.32 -42.05 30.69
CA CYS A 252 24.54 -41.99 31.50
C CYS A 252 24.26 -42.19 33.00
N THR A 253 23.16 -41.62 33.51
CA THR A 253 22.79 -41.75 34.94
C THR A 253 22.30 -43.17 35.25
N ALA A 254 21.53 -43.80 34.36
CA ALA A 254 21.09 -45.19 34.49
C ALA A 254 22.27 -46.17 34.46
N ILE A 255 23.22 -45.99 33.53
CA ILE A 255 24.46 -46.79 33.46
C ILE A 255 25.30 -46.60 34.73
N ARG A 256 25.45 -45.37 35.23
CA ARG A 256 26.15 -45.08 36.50
C ARG A 256 25.44 -45.74 37.70
N LYS A 257 24.10 -45.72 37.76
CA LYS A 257 23.30 -46.36 38.82
C LYS A 257 23.42 -47.88 38.77
N HIS A 258 23.41 -48.48 37.58
CA HIS A 258 23.67 -49.92 37.39
C HIS A 258 25.09 -50.33 37.81
N LYS A 259 26.12 -49.53 37.49
CA LYS A 259 27.49 -49.76 37.97
C LYS A 259 27.59 -49.65 39.50
N LYS A 260 26.88 -48.71 40.13
CA LYS A 260 26.84 -48.56 41.59
C LYS A 260 26.11 -49.73 42.27
N ASN A 261 25.00 -50.20 41.73
CA ASN A 261 24.28 -51.37 42.25
C ASN A 261 25.08 -52.66 42.07
N LYS A 262 25.70 -52.92 40.91
CA LYS A 262 26.61 -54.07 40.74
C LYS A 262 27.78 -54.06 41.73
N ARG A 263 28.32 -52.88 42.07
CA ARG A 263 29.36 -52.74 43.11
C ARG A 263 28.84 -53.01 44.53
N LYS A 264 27.59 -52.61 44.86
CA LYS A 264 26.96 -52.91 46.16
C LYS A 264 26.61 -54.40 46.31
N THR A 265 26.04 -55.03 45.29
CA THR A 265 25.73 -56.47 45.32
C THR A 265 26.99 -57.32 45.44
N LYS A 266 28.10 -56.95 44.77
CA LYS A 266 29.40 -57.62 44.96
C LYS A 266 29.97 -57.44 46.37
N LYS A 267 29.76 -56.30 47.05
CA LYS A 267 30.18 -56.11 48.44
C LYS A 267 29.37 -56.97 49.41
N ASN A 268 28.04 -56.98 49.29
CA ASN A 268 27.17 -57.76 50.17
C ASN A 268 27.37 -59.28 50.03
N VAL A 269 27.73 -59.77 48.84
CA VAL A 269 28.07 -61.20 48.62
C VAL A 269 29.42 -61.56 49.24
N VAL A 270 30.39 -60.63 49.28
CA VAL A 270 31.70 -60.86 49.93
C VAL A 270 31.57 -60.79 51.46
N GLU A 271 30.71 -59.91 51.99
CA GLU A 271 30.45 -59.78 53.43
C GLU A 271 29.70 -61.01 53.99
N ASN A 272 28.64 -61.47 53.33
CA ASN A 272 27.94 -62.72 53.72
C ASN A 272 28.82 -63.98 53.63
N ASN A 273 29.81 -64.02 52.73
CA ASN A 273 30.74 -65.15 52.64
C ASN A 273 31.79 -65.19 53.74
N ASN A 274 32.04 -64.04 54.40
CA ASN A 274 32.95 -63.98 55.54
C ASN A 274 32.26 -64.39 56.83
N ASP A 275 30.97 -64.09 56.99
CA ASP A 275 30.18 -64.51 58.16
C ASP A 275 29.86 -66.03 58.14
N ALA A 276 29.70 -66.63 56.95
CA ALA A 276 29.49 -68.08 56.82
C ALA A 276 30.74 -68.93 57.08
N LYS A 277 31.94 -68.33 57.16
CA LYS A 277 33.21 -69.03 57.38
C LYS A 277 33.69 -69.09 58.84
N LEU A 278 32.92 -68.54 59.79
CA LEU A 278 33.30 -68.45 61.21
C LEU A 278 32.54 -69.39 62.16
N ALA A 279 31.79 -70.37 61.66
CA ALA A 279 31.19 -71.44 62.47
C ALA A 279 31.93 -72.79 62.28
N TYR A 280 32.80 -73.09 63.26
CA TYR A 280 33.46 -74.34 63.75
C TYR A 280 33.01 -75.73 63.23
N PRO A 281 33.67 -76.88 63.59
CA PRO A 281 34.87 -77.08 64.45
C PRO A 281 35.92 -78.09 63.92
N PHE A 282 37.14 -78.03 64.48
CA PHE A 282 38.01 -79.21 64.61
C PHE A 282 37.56 -80.04 65.81
N ALA A 283 37.23 -81.30 65.59
CA ALA A 283 37.02 -82.33 66.60
C ALA A 283 37.64 -83.65 66.13
N ARG A 284 38.90 -83.87 66.49
CA ARG A 284 39.47 -85.13 66.99
C ARG A 284 40.98 -84.98 67.20
#